data_AF-A0A0H4KLU0-F1
#
_entry.id   AF-A0A0H4KLU0-F1
#
_cell.length_a   1.000
_cell.length_b   1.000
_cell.length_c   1.000
_cell.angle_alpha   90.00
_cell.angle_beta   90.00
_cell.angle_gamma   90.00
#
_symmetry.space_group_name_H-M   'P 1'
#
loop_
_entity.id
_entity.type
_entity.pdbx_description
1 polymer ?
#
loop_
_entity_poly.entity_id
_entity_poly.type
_entity_poly.pdbx_seq_one_letter_code
_entity_poly.pdbx_strand_id
1 'polypeptide(L)'
;MSYTFEESENILNGITDDIREKISENADGLAVMFRNSHPEADFDECVAMVTVGAAAYGASVGGPLGAAINAGGGVQAAHIACRRVFPG
;
A
#
# COMPACT_ATOMS: atom_id res chain seq x y z
N MET A 1 9.36 9.18 11.62
CA MET A 1 8.23 8.50 12.29
C MET A 1 8.00 7.22 11.52
N SER A 2 8.35 6.07 12.12
CA SER A 2 8.19 4.76 11.50
C SER A 2 6.91 4.17 12.07
N TYR A 3 5.82 4.18 11.31
CA TYR A 3 4.61 3.47 11.68
C TYR A 3 4.93 1.98 11.66
N THR A 4 4.79 1.33 12.81
CA THR A 4 5.03 -0.12 12.91
C THR A 4 3.87 -0.87 12.24
N PHE A 5 4.14 -2.05 11.70
CA PHE A 5 3.16 -2.89 11.01
C PHE A 5 1.91 -3.15 11.89
N GLU A 6 2.11 -3.32 13.20
CA GLU A 6 1.03 -3.53 14.19
C GLU A 6 0.12 -2.29 14.38
N GLU A 7 0.67 -1.07 14.41
CA GLU A 7 -0.17 0.15 14.45
C GLU A 7 -1.03 0.28 13.20
N SER A 8 -0.46 -0.13 12.06
CA SER A 8 -1.13 -0.08 10.79
C SER A 8 -2.30 -1.08 10.74
N GLU A 9 -2.13 -2.30 11.26
CA GLU A 9 -3.21 -3.32 11.34
C GLU A 9 -4.40 -2.83 12.15
N ASN A 10 -4.14 -2.16 13.27
CA ASN A 10 -5.18 -1.63 14.14
C ASN A 10 -6.01 -0.54 13.44
N ILE A 11 -5.35 0.27 12.60
CA ILE A 11 -6.01 1.31 11.80
C ILE A 11 -6.86 0.70 10.68
N LEU A 12 -6.39 -0.38 10.04
CA LEU A 12 -7.16 -1.12 9.04
C LEU A 12 -8.41 -1.80 9.63
N ASN A 13 -8.44 -2.10 10.93
CA ASN A 13 -9.61 -2.69 11.59
C ASN A 13 -10.72 -1.67 11.89
N GLY A 14 -10.39 -0.37 11.90
CA GLY A 14 -11.36 0.71 12.14
C GLY A 14 -12.04 1.26 10.88
N ILE A 15 -11.65 0.79 9.69
CA ILE A 15 -12.17 1.25 8.39
C ILE A 15 -13.06 0.19 7.75
N THR A 16 -13.99 0.64 6.91
CA THR A 16 -14.94 -0.26 6.24
C THR A 16 -14.24 -1.19 5.25
N ASP A 17 -14.83 -2.36 5.02
CA ASP A 17 -14.31 -3.34 4.06
C ASP A 17 -14.10 -2.74 2.65
N ASP A 18 -14.99 -1.85 2.22
CA ASP A 18 -14.88 -1.11 0.94
C ASP A 18 -13.61 -0.24 0.86
N ILE A 19 -13.23 0.42 1.96
CA ILE A 19 -11.99 1.20 2.01
C ILE A 19 -10.79 0.26 1.97
N ARG A 20 -10.82 -0.84 2.73
CA ARG A 20 -9.73 -1.83 2.73
C ARG A 20 -9.52 -2.44 1.35
N GLU A 21 -10.60 -2.76 0.64
CA GLU A 21 -10.57 -3.27 -0.73
C GLU A 21 -9.90 -2.27 -1.67
N LYS A 22 -10.34 -1.00 -1.67
CA LYS A 22 -9.76 0.06 -2.52
C LYS A 22 -8.27 0.31 -2.26
N ILE A 23 -7.84 0.27 -1.00
CA ILE A 23 -6.41 0.40 -0.66
C ILE A 23 -5.63 -0.78 -1.24
N SER A 24 -6.17 -1.99 -1.12
CA SER A 24 -5.54 -3.21 -1.62
C SER A 24 -5.46 -3.22 -3.15
N GLU A 25 -6.55 -2.89 -3.84
CA GLU A 25 -6.60 -2.78 -5.31
C GLU A 25 -5.60 -1.76 -5.85
N ASN A 26 -5.51 -0.59 -5.21
CA ASN A 26 -4.55 0.43 -5.60
C ASN A 26 -3.10 -0.05 -5.40
N ALA A 27 -2.80 -0.69 -4.27
CA ALA A 27 -1.47 -1.23 -4.01
C ALA A 27 -1.10 -2.37 -4.99
N ASP A 28 -2.05 -3.26 -5.29
CA ASP A 28 -1.88 -4.36 -6.24
C ASP A 28 -1.58 -3.83 -7.66
N GLY A 29 -2.34 -2.84 -8.12
CA GLY A 29 -2.10 -2.20 -9.41
C GLY A 29 -0.71 -1.56 -9.50
N LEU A 30 -0.31 -0.81 -8.47
CA LEU A 30 1.01 -0.19 -8.39
C LEU A 30 2.15 -1.23 -8.35
N ALA A 31 1.98 -2.32 -7.61
CA ALA A 31 2.98 -3.38 -7.51
C ALA A 31 3.18 -4.10 -8.85
N VAL A 32 2.10 -4.41 -9.57
CA VAL A 32 2.16 -5.02 -10.91
C VAL A 32 2.82 -4.06 -11.91
N MET A 33 2.43 -2.78 -11.90
CA MET A 33 3.05 -1.77 -12.76
C MET A 33 4.55 -1.65 -12.49
N PHE A 34 4.93 -1.59 -11.21
CA PHE A 34 6.34 -1.51 -10.81
C PHE A 34 7.13 -2.73 -11.27
N ARG A 35 6.62 -3.95 -11.04
CA ARG A 35 7.24 -5.20 -11.51
C ARG A 35 7.44 -5.24 -13.02
N ASN A 36 6.49 -4.71 -13.79
CA ASN A 36 6.59 -4.68 -15.24
C ASN A 36 7.63 -3.67 -15.74
N SER A 37 7.79 -2.54 -15.04
CA SER A 37 8.77 -1.51 -15.38
C SER A 37 10.17 -1.80 -14.84
N HIS A 38 10.26 -2.51 -13.72
CA HIS A 38 11.49 -2.83 -12.99
C HIS A 38 11.51 -4.32 -12.60
N PRO A 39 11.60 -5.25 -13.56
CA PRO A 39 11.62 -6.68 -13.28
C PRO A 39 12.84 -7.13 -12.45
N GLU A 40 13.92 -6.35 -12.47
CA GLU A 40 15.15 -6.56 -11.71
C GLU A 40 15.11 -6.03 -10.28
N ALA A 41 14.09 -5.24 -9.93
CA ALA A 41 13.97 -4.66 -8.59
C ALA A 41 13.73 -5.75 -7.53
N ASP A 42 14.04 -5.41 -6.28
CA ASP A 42 13.77 -6.28 -5.15
C ASP A 42 12.42 -5.97 -4.46
N PHE A 43 12.10 -6.81 -3.47
CA PHE A 43 10.87 -6.66 -2.69
C PHE A 43 10.82 -5.32 -1.94
N ASP A 44 11.94 -4.85 -1.38
CA ASP A 44 11.99 -3.64 -0.57
C ASP A 44 11.83 -2.39 -1.45
N GLU A 45 12.42 -2.38 -2.64
CA GLU A 45 12.24 -1.34 -3.66
C GLU A 45 10.77 -1.26 -4.12
N CYS A 46 10.13 -2.40 -4.37
CA CYS A 46 8.70 -2.45 -4.67
C CYS A 46 7.89 -1.84 -3.53
N VAL A 47 8.12 -2.28 -2.29
CA VAL A 47 7.38 -1.79 -1.12
C VAL A 47 7.52 -0.28 -0.97
N ALA A 48 8.73 0.26 -1.10
CA ALA A 48 8.99 1.68 -0.99
C ALA A 48 8.20 2.46 -2.06
N MET A 49 8.26 2.03 -3.32
CA MET A 49 7.61 2.71 -4.43
C MET A 49 6.09 2.61 -4.38
N VAL A 50 5.54 1.43 -4.07
CA VAL A 50 4.10 1.23 -3.93
C VAL A 50 3.55 2.00 -2.73
N THR A 51 4.30 2.09 -1.62
CA THR A 51 3.92 2.91 -0.47
C THR A 51 3.82 4.39 -0.84
N VAL A 52 4.80 4.92 -1.58
CA VAL A 52 4.79 6.31 -2.06
C VAL A 52 3.61 6.55 -3.02
N GLY A 53 3.38 5.63 -3.96
CA GLY A 53 2.24 5.70 -4.88
C GLY A 53 0.89 5.64 -4.16
N ALA A 54 0.77 4.78 -3.15
CA ALA A 54 -0.42 4.69 -2.30
C ALA A 54 -0.64 5.99 -1.54
N ALA A 55 0.39 6.56 -0.89
CA ALA A 55 0.28 7.84 -0.18
C ALA A 55 -0.15 8.98 -1.11
N ALA A 56 0.39 9.05 -2.33
CA ALA A 56 -0.01 10.02 -3.35
C ALA A 56 -1.48 9.85 -3.77
N TYR A 57 -1.93 8.60 -3.95
CA TYR A 57 -3.33 8.28 -4.20
C TYR A 57 -4.23 8.67 -3.01
N GLY A 58 -3.80 8.40 -1.78
CA GLY A 58 -4.52 8.79 -0.57
C GLY A 58 -4.69 10.31 -0.45
N ALA A 59 -3.65 11.08 -0.81
CA ALA A 59 -3.73 12.53 -0.85
C ALA A 59 -4.69 13.05 -1.94
N SER A 60 -4.80 12.37 -3.09
CA SER A 60 -5.65 12.80 -4.19
C SER A 60 -7.14 12.51 -3.97
N VAL A 61 -7.48 11.36 -3.37
CA VAL A 61 -8.87 11.00 -3.06
C VAL A 61 -9.39 11.69 -1.80
N GLY A 62 -8.52 11.97 -0.83
CA GLY A 62 -8.90 12.57 0.45
C GLY A 62 -9.93 11.75 1.24
N GLY A 63 -10.60 12.41 2.19
CA GLY A 63 -11.67 11.78 2.97
C GLY A 63 -11.21 10.57 3.81
N PRO A 64 -12.15 9.66 4.15
CA PRO A 64 -11.83 8.48 4.97
C PRO A 64 -10.80 7.54 4.32
N LEU A 65 -10.85 7.39 2.98
CA LEU A 65 -9.91 6.57 2.23
C LEU A 65 -8.49 7.15 2.28
N GLY A 66 -8.35 8.46 2.02
CA GLY A 66 -7.07 9.15 2.10
C GLY A 66 -6.47 9.15 3.50
N ALA A 67 -7.31 9.29 4.53
CA ALA A 67 -6.88 9.20 5.92
C ALA A 67 -6.36 7.80 6.27
N ALA A 68 -7.07 6.75 5.87
CA ALA A 68 -6.67 5.36 6.11
C ALA A 68 -5.33 5.00 5.48
N ILE A 69 -5.09 5.46 4.25
CA ILE A 69 -3.83 5.22 3.55
C ILE A 69 -2.67 5.94 4.25
N ASN A 70 -2.84 7.23 4.55
CA ASN A 70 -1.82 8.04 5.22
C ASN A 70 -1.52 7.60 6.66
N ALA A 71 -2.48 6.93 7.29
CA ALA A 71 -2.33 6.38 8.63
C ALA A 71 -1.58 5.03 8.64
N GLY A 72 -1.04 4.57 7.51
CA GLY A 72 -0.24 3.34 7.43
C GLY A 72 -0.93 2.19 6.69
N GLY A 73 -2.19 2.35 6.28
CA GLY A 73 -2.89 1.37 5.43
C GLY A 73 -2.17 1.14 4.09
N GLY A 74 -1.55 2.18 3.53
CA GLY A 74 -0.78 2.07 2.28
C GLY A 74 0.47 1.20 2.41
N VAL A 75 1.16 1.24 3.57
CA VAL A 75 2.40 0.49 3.81
C VAL A 75 2.11 -1.02 3.87
N GLN A 76 1.07 -1.42 4.60
CA GLN A 76 0.69 -2.82 4.69
C GLN A 76 0.19 -3.36 3.36
N ALA A 77 -0.67 -2.60 2.67
CA ALA A 77 -1.16 -3.00 1.37
C ALA A 77 -0.01 -3.14 0.37
N ALA A 78 0.99 -2.24 0.41
CA ALA A 78 2.21 -2.35 -0.38
C ALA A 78 2.98 -3.65 -0.07
N HIS A 79 3.18 -3.98 1.21
CA HIS A 79 3.83 -5.24 1.61
C HIS A 79 3.11 -6.48 1.05
N ILE A 80 1.79 -6.50 1.16
CA ILE A 80 0.97 -7.63 0.69
C ILE A 80 1.03 -7.72 -0.83
N ALA A 81 0.86 -6.60 -1.53
CA ALA A 81 0.88 -6.52 -2.98
C ALA A 81 2.25 -6.91 -3.55
N CYS A 82 3.33 -6.32 -3.05
CA CYS A 82 4.69 -6.60 -3.50
C CYS A 82 5.11 -8.05 -3.26
N ARG A 83 4.64 -8.71 -2.18
CA ARG A 83 4.91 -10.13 -1.96
C ARG A 83 4.30 -11.04 -3.02
N ARG A 84 3.21 -10.61 -3.69
CA ARG A 84 2.55 -11.39 -4.75
C ARG A 84 3.33 -11.35 -6.06
N VAL A 85 4.01 -10.23 -6.36
CA VAL A 85 4.72 -10.00 -7.63
C VAL A 85 6.24 -10.18 -7.52
N PHE A 86 6.80 -10.04 -6.32
CA PHE A 86 8.18 -10.35 -5.98
C PHE A 86 8.19 -11.43 -4.88
N PRO A 87 7.88 -12.69 -5.22
CA PRO A 87 8.11 -13.80 -4.30
C PRO A 87 9.62 -13.98 -4.19
N GLY A 88 10.19 -13.54 -3.06
CA GLY A 88 11.59 -13.80 -2.72
C GLY A 88 11.88 -15.29 -2.63
#